data_AF-A0A9E4M918-F1
#
_entry.id   AF-A0A9E4M918-F1
#
_cell.length_a   1.000
_cell.length_b   1.000
_cell.length_c   1.000
_cell.angle_alpha   90.00
_cell.angle_beta   90.00
_cell.angle_gamma   90.00
#
_symmetry.space_group_name_H-M   'P 1'
#
loop_
_entity.id
_entity.type
_entity.pdbx_description
1 polymer ?
#
loop_
_entity_poly.entity_id
_entity_poly.type
_entity_poly.pdbx_seq_one_letter_code
_entity_poly.pdbx_strand_id
1 'polypeptide(L)' 'VNRSLAEHPEAVNRDPHAAWMIVLALDDPGEAGALLDAAAYGALVGGAG' A
#
# COMPACT_ATOMS: atom_id res chain seq x y z
N VAL A 1 1.16 12.24 5.92
CA VAL A 1 -0.17 11.62 6.15
C VAL A 1 -1.20 12.29 5.25
N ASN A 2 -2.18 11.55 4.73
CA ASN A 2 -3.21 12.09 3.85
C ASN A 2 -4.40 12.62 4.66
N ARG A 3 -4.45 13.94 4.84
CA ARG A 3 -5.49 14.56 5.68
C ARG A 3 -6.90 14.48 5.08
N SER A 4 -7.04 14.26 3.77
CA SER A 4 -8.37 14.17 3.15
C SER A 4 -9.13 12.91 3.56
N LEU A 5 -8.42 11.84 3.92
CA LEU A 5 -9.03 10.58 4.35
C LEU A 5 -9.72 10.69 5.73
N ALA A 6 -9.43 11.74 6.51
CA ALA A 6 -10.17 12.00 7.75
C ALA A 6 -11.64 12.33 7.47
N GLU A 7 -11.90 13.06 6.38
CA GLU A 7 -13.25 13.49 5.97
C GLU A 7 -13.86 12.57 4.90
N HIS A 8 -13.00 11.93 4.10
CA HIS A 8 -13.40 11.10 2.94
C HIS A 8 -12.72 9.71 2.95
N PRO A 9 -12.96 8.89 3.99
CA PRO A 9 -12.32 7.57 4.11
C PRO A 9 -12.73 6.60 2.98
N GLU A 10 -13.89 6.79 2.37
CA GLU A 10 -14.40 5.93 1.30
C GLU A 10 -13.59 6.03 0.00
N ALA A 11 -12.72 7.04 -0.13
CA ALA A 11 -11.77 7.13 -1.24
C ALA A 11 -10.86 5.89 -1.31
N VAL A 12 -10.52 5.29 -0.16
CA VAL A 12 -9.74 4.04 -0.09
C VAL A 12 -10.43 2.90 -0.84
N ASN A 13 -11.75 2.82 -0.76
CA ASN A 13 -12.50 1.75 -1.43
C ASN A 13 -12.63 1.97 -2.94
N ARG A 14 -12.71 3.24 -3.38
CA ARG A 14 -12.90 3.58 -4.80
C ARG A 14 -11.61 3.43 -5.61
N ASP A 15 -10.50 3.90 -5.06
CA ASP A 15 -9.18 3.83 -5.70
C ASP A 15 -8.09 3.71 -4.62
N PRO A 16 -7.78 2.48 -4.15
CA PRO A 16 -6.89 2.27 -3.03
C PRO A 16 -5.44 2.70 -3.31
N HIS A 17 -5.01 2.70 -4.58
CA HIS A 17 -3.65 3.07 -4.94
C HIS A 17 -3.49 4.59 -5.12
N ALA A 18 -4.53 5.31 -5.54
CA ALA A 18 -4.53 6.78 -5.51
C ALA A 18 -4.77 7.34 -4.09
N ALA A 19 -5.53 6.63 -3.25
CA ALA A 19 -5.86 7.02 -1.87
C ALA A 19 -4.77 6.62 -0.86
N TRP A 20 -3.55 7.14 -1.03
CA TRP A 20 -2.43 6.90 -0.11
C TRP A 20 -2.77 7.30 1.34
N MET A 21 -2.27 6.53 2.32
CA MET A 21 -2.49 6.81 3.75
C MET A 21 -1.39 7.70 4.34
N ILE A 22 -0.12 7.30 4.13
CA ILE A 22 1.07 7.99 4.60
C ILE A 22 2.13 8.00 3.50
N VAL A 23 3.08 8.94 3.61
CA VAL A 23 4.32 8.93 2.85
C VAL A 23 5.43 8.79 3.88
N LEU A 24 6.30 7.81 3.67
CA LEU A 24 7.43 7.51 4.54
C LEU A 24 8.73 7.81 3.77
N ALA A 25 9.68 8.47 4.41
CA ALA A 25 11.05 8.50 3.93
C ALA A 25 11.76 7.25 4.41
N LEU A 26 12.37 6.48 3.49
CA LEU A 26 13.19 5.34 3.85
C LEU A 26 14.54 5.83 4.35
N ASP A 27 14.99 5.28 5.48
CA ASP A 27 16.34 5.54 6.01
C ASP A 27 17.41 4.87 5.11
N ASP A 28 17.09 3.71 4.54
CA ASP A 28 17.87 3.04 3.50
C ASP A 28 16.96 2.62 2.32
N PRO A 29 17.18 3.12 1.09
CA PRO A 29 16.44 2.69 -0.10
C PRO A 29 16.50 1.18 -0.37
N GLY A 30 17.56 0.50 0.08
CA GLY A 30 17.75 -0.94 -0.07
C GLY A 30 16.70 -1.79 0.64
N GLU A 31 16.05 -1.26 1.69
CA GLU A 31 14.98 -1.95 2.43
C GLU A 31 13.77 -2.29 1.56
N ALA A 32 13.54 -1.53 0.47
CA ALA A 32 12.49 -1.83 -0.50
C ALA A 32 12.68 -3.20 -1.17
N GLY A 33 13.93 -3.67 -1.30
CA GLY A 33 14.24 -4.99 -1.88
C GLY A 33 13.83 -6.18 -1.01
N ALA A 34 13.53 -5.97 0.27
CA ALA A 34 13.02 -7.00 1.18
C ALA A 34 11.49 -7.15 1.12
N LEU A 35 10.78 -6.25 0.41
CA LEU A 35 9.34 -6.29 0.25
C LEU A 35 8.92 -7.26 -0.86
N LEU A 36 7.64 -7.66 -0.84
CA LEU A 36 7.07 -8.52 -1.87
C LEU A 36 6.85 -7.73 -3.16
N ASP A 37 7.20 -8.32 -4.29
CA ASP A 37 6.71 -7.87 -5.59
C ASP A 37 5.23 -8.25 -5.79
N ALA A 38 4.64 -7.82 -6.91
CA ALA A 38 3.23 -8.07 -7.20
C ALA A 38 2.89 -9.56 -7.33
N ALA A 39 3.81 -10.38 -7.87
CA ALA A 39 3.58 -11.81 -8.07
C ALA A 39 3.64 -12.56 -6.74
N ALA A 40 4.64 -12.26 -5.92
CA ALA A 40 4.82 -12.83 -4.59
C ALA A 40 3.68 -12.43 -3.64
N TYR A 41 3.22 -11.17 -3.68
CA TYR A 41 2.04 -10.74 -2.94
C TYR A 41 0.77 -11.45 -3.41
N GLY A 42 0.59 -11.58 -4.73
CA GLY A 42 -0.53 -12.33 -5.31
C GLY A 42 -0.56 -13.80 -4.87
N ALA A 43 0.59 -14.47 -4.83
CA ALA A 43 0.70 -15.83 -4.33
C ALA A 43 0.38 -15.94 -2.83
N LEU A 44 0.82 -14.97 -2.02
CA LEU A 44 0.56 -14.92 -0.59
C LEU A 44 -0.94 -14.82 -0.27
N VAL A 45 -1.68 -13.98 -1.00
CA VAL A 45 -3.11 -13.74 -0.74
C VAL A 45 -4.04 -14.65 -1.55
N GLY A 46 -3.59 -15.12 -2.71
CA GLY A 46 -4.35 -15.95 -3.64
C GLY A 46 -4.27 -17.45 -3.39
N GLY A 47 -3.41 -17.91 -2.48
CA GLY A 47 -3.22 -19.33 -2.13
C GLY A 47 -4.33 -19.96 -1.27
N ALA A 48 -5.48 -19.31 -1.12
CA ALA A 48 -6.67 -19.81 -0.41
C ALA A 48 -7.87 -20.02 -1.36
N GLY A 49 -7.60 -20.60 -2.53
CA GLY A 49 -8.60 -21.12 -3.47
C GLY A 49 -8.46 -22.62 -3.64
#